data_AF-A0A7V1PYW7-F1
#
_entry.id   AF-A0A7V1PYW7-F1
#
_cell.length_a   1.000
_cell.length_b   1.000
_cell.length_c   1.000
_cell.angle_alpha   90.00
_cell.angle_beta   90.00
_cell.angle_gamma   90.00
#
_symmetry.space_group_name_H-M   'P 1'
#
loop_
_entity.id
_entity.type
_entity.pdbx_description
1 polymer ?
#
loop_
_entity_poly.entity_id
_entity_poly.type
_entity_poly.pdbx_seq_one_letter_code
_entity_poly.pdbx_strand_id
1 'polypeptide(L)' 'METFLTFEETRIIGSLIEKKITTPEYYPLTVNSLKNACNQKSN' A
#
# COMPACT_ATOMS: atom_id res chain seq x y z
N MET A 1 18.68 -14.07 -3.50
CA MET A 1 18.30 -13.06 -4.50
C MET A 1 18.10 -11.78 -3.73
N GLU A 2 18.95 -10.78 -3.96
CA GLU A 2 18.82 -9.50 -3.28
C GLU A 2 17.94 -8.61 -4.16
N THR A 3 16.75 -8.27 -3.67
CA THR A 3 15.78 -7.43 -4.36
C THR A 3 15.77 -6.06 -3.71
N PHE A 4 16.28 -5.06 -4.42
CA PHE A 4 16.18 -3.67 -4.03
C PHE A 4 14.89 -3.09 -4.60
N LEU A 5 14.03 -2.60 -3.73
CA LEU A 5 12.78 -1.96 -4.12
C LEU A 5 13.02 -0.49 -4.41
N THR A 6 12.36 0.05 -5.43
CA THR A 6 12.29 1.51 -5.58
C THR A 6 11.46 2.11 -4.45
N PHE A 7 11.51 3.45 -4.33
CA PHE A 7 10.70 4.17 -3.37
C PHE A 7 9.20 3.92 -3.58
N GLU A 8 8.76 3.89 -4.84
CA GLU A 8 7.37 3.66 -5.24
C GLU A 8 6.93 2.23 -4.90
N GLU A 9 7.76 1.23 -5.20
CA GLU A 9 7.47 -0.17 -4.89
C GLU A 9 7.36 -0.39 -3.37
N THR A 10 8.28 0.20 -2.61
CA THR A 10 8.23 0.18 -1.14
C THR A 10 6.94 0.81 -0.62
N ARG A 11 6.52 1.95 -1.20
CA ARG A 11 5.27 2.62 -0.83
C ARG A 11 4.04 1.78 -1.16
N ILE A 12 4.02 1.13 -2.32
CA ILE A 12 2.92 0.24 -2.72
C ILE A 12 2.78 -0.92 -1.73
N ILE A 13 3.89 -1.59 -1.41
CA ILE A 13 3.89 -2.71 -0.47
C ILE A 13 3.49 -2.25 0.94
N GLY A 14 4.05 -1.13 1.42
CA GLY A 14 3.70 -0.56 2.71
C GLY A 14 2.21 -0.20 2.82
N SER A 15 1.63 0.37 1.76
CA SER A 15 0.20 0.70 1.71
C SER A 15 -0.70 -0.54 1.77
N LEU A 16 -0.30 -1.63 1.11
CA LEU A 16 -1.02 -2.91 1.16
C LEU A 16 -0.94 -3.54 2.56
N ILE A 17 0.23 -3.51 3.19
CA ILE A 17 0.44 -4.05 4.55
C ILE A 17 -0.39 -3.25 5.57
N GLU A 18 -0.32 -1.92 5.52
CA GLU A 18 -1.08 -1.04 6.40
C GLU A 18 -2.58 -1.34 6.31
N LYS A 19 -3.16 -1.27 5.10
CA LYS A 19 -4.61 -1.43 4.92
C LYS A 19 -5.11 -2.86 5.17
N LYS A 20 -4.25 -3.88 5.03
CA LYS A 20 -4.60 -5.24 5.47
C LYS A 20 -4.80 -5.31 6.99
N ILE A 21 -4.07 -4.52 7.77
CA ILE A 21 -4.11 -4.55 9.23
C ILE A 21 -5.14 -3.56 9.78
N THR A 22 -5.13 -2.32 9.28
CA THR A 22 -5.93 -1.22 9.85
C THR A 22 -7.34 -1.16 9.29
N THR A 23 -7.56 -1.65 8.06
CA THR A 23 -8.87 -1.63 7.37
C THR A 23 -9.14 -2.96 6.64
N PRO A 24 -9.14 -4.10 7.36
CA PRO A 24 -9.24 -5.43 6.75
C PRO A 24 -10.54 -5.66 5.96
N GLU A 25 -11.61 -4.95 6.28
CA GLU A 25 -12.90 -5.02 5.60
C GLU A 25 -12.85 -4.49 4.15
N TYR A 26 -11.89 -3.64 3.83
CA TYR A 26 -11.68 -3.10 2.47
C TYR A 26 -10.55 -3.81 1.71
N TYR A 27 -9.91 -4.82 2.32
CA TYR A 27 -8.87 -5.62 1.68
C TYR A 27 -9.49 -6.87 1.00
N PRO A 28 -9.11 -7.23 -0.24
CA PRO A 28 -8.07 -6.62 -1.07
C PRO A 28 -8.49 -5.31 -1.73
N LEU A 29 -7.52 -4.40 -1.86
CA LEU A 29 -7.73 -3.09 -2.48
C LEU A 29 -7.89 -3.21 -4.00
N THR A 30 -8.78 -2.39 -4.57
CA THR A 30 -8.75 -2.09 -6.01
C THR A 30 -7.52 -1.23 -6.36
N VAL A 31 -7.15 -1.18 -7.64
CA VAL A 31 -6.03 -0.33 -8.12
C VAL A 31 -6.25 1.15 -7.75
N ASN A 32 -7.49 1.65 -7.82
CA ASN A 32 -7.81 3.02 -7.43
C ASN A 32 -7.68 3.24 -5.93
N SER A 33 -8.16 2.29 -5.11
CA SER A 33 -8.03 2.37 -3.66
C SER A 33 -6.56 2.33 -3.23
N LEU A 34 -5.73 1.50 -3.88
CA LEU A 34 -4.29 1.46 -3.66
C LEU A 34 -3.60 2.77 -4.07
N LYS A 35 -3.97 3.34 -5.22
CA LYS A 35 -3.47 4.66 -5.64
C LYS A 35 -3.81 5.74 -4.61
N ASN A 36 -5.01 5.71 -4.04
CA ASN A 36 -5.40 6.64 -2.98
C ASN A 36 -4.59 6.41 -1.70
N ALA A 37 -4.37 5.15 -1.30
CA ALA A 37 -3.56 4.81 -0.13
C ALA A 37 -2.09 5.29 -0.29
N CYS A 38 -1.48 5.09 -1.46
CA CYS A 38 -0.13 5.58 -1.78
C CYS A 38 -0.02 7.12 -1.71
N ASN A 39 -1.12 7.84 -1.96
CA ASN A 39 -1.18 9.30 -1.96
C ASN A 39 -1.86 9.91 -0.72
N GLN A 40 -2.08 9.13 0.35
CA GLN A 40 -2.67 9.65 1.60
C GLN A 40 -1.77 10.74 2.21
N LYS A 41 -2.36 11.84 2.69
CA LYS A 41 -1.62 12.95 3.33
C LYS A 41 -1.22 12.65 4.77
N SER A 42 -1.92 11.72 5.40
CA SER A 42 -1.70 11.24 6.77
C SER A 42 -1.75 9.72 6.78
N ASN A 43 -0.94 9.09 7.63
CA ASN A 43 -0.97 7.65 7.85
C ASN A 43 -2.05 7.27 8.85
#